data_AF-A0A1M6V0W4-F1
#
_entry.id   AF-A0A1M6V0W4-F1
#
_cell.length_a   1.000
_cell.length_b   1.000
_cell.length_c   1.000
_cell.angle_alpha   90.00
_cell.angle_beta   90.00
_cell.angle_gamma   90.00
#
_symmetry.space_group_name_H-M   'P 1'
#
loop_
_entity.id
_entity.type
_entity.pdbx_description
1 polymer ?
#
loop_
_entity_poly.entity_id
_entity_poly.type
_entity_poly.pdbx_seq_one_letter_code
_entity_poly.pdbx_strand_id
1 'polypeptide(L)' 'MDTTQRIAVSDAGIRIGPVDASGIVRDDSGVRVGEVLQDGVVVDFAGGRLGRAVTVRSPAPSR' A
#
# COMPACT_ATOMS: atom_id res chain seq x y z
N MET A 1 -3.48 -20.73 -4.81
CA MET A 1 -2.64 -20.14 -3.76
C MET A 1 -3.28 -18.81 -3.39
N ASP A 2 -3.62 -18.60 -2.13
CA ASP A 2 -4.05 -17.28 -1.66
C ASP A 2 -2.90 -16.29 -1.87
N THR A 3 -3.09 -15.27 -2.70
CA THR A 3 -2.10 -14.20 -2.86
C THR A 3 -2.45 -13.07 -1.91
N THR A 4 -1.53 -12.76 -1.01
CA THR A 4 -1.62 -11.58 -0.15
C THR A 4 -0.80 -10.46 -0.75
N GLN A 5 -1.43 -9.32 -1.02
CA GLN A 5 -0.76 -8.13 -1.53
C GLN A 5 -0.92 -6.99 -0.51
N ARG A 6 0.17 -6.26 -0.23
CA ARG A 6 0.06 -4.99 0.50
C ARG A 6 -0.24 -3.84 -0.45
N ILE A 7 -1.20 -3.00 -0.06
CA ILE A 7 -1.52 -1.76 -0.74
C ILE A 7 -1.60 -0.62 0.29
N ALA A 8 -1.29 0.59 -0.16
CA ALA A 8 -1.55 1.81 0.58
C ALA A 8 -2.95 2.31 0.23
N VAL A 9 -3.72 2.68 1.24
CA VAL A 9 -5.03 3.32 1.10
C VAL A 9 -5.05 4.61 1.89
N SER A 10 -5.73 5.64 1.38
CA SER A 10 -5.96 6.88 2.11
C SER A 10 -6.92 6.65 3.29
N ASP A 11 -7.08 7.66 4.14
CA ASP A 11 -8.04 7.60 5.25
C ASP A 11 -9.49 7.44 4.79
N ALA A 12 -9.80 7.78 3.54
CA ALA A 12 -11.10 7.52 2.91
C ALA A 12 -11.25 6.11 2.32
N GLY A 13 -10.23 5.25 2.45
CA GLY A 13 -10.21 3.90 1.88
C GLY A 13 -9.91 3.86 0.38
N ILE A 14 -9.49 4.98 -0.23
CA ILE A 14 -9.14 5.04 -1.64
C ILE A 14 -7.73 4.49 -1.83
N ARG A 15 -7.52 3.61 -2.80
CA ARG A 15 -6.20 3.05 -3.11
C ARG A 15 -5.26 4.15 -3.59
N ILE A 16 -4.09 4.24 -2.94
CA ILE A 16 -2.98 5.11 -3.34
C ILE A 16 -2.06 4.35 -4.29
N GLY A 17 -1.71 3.10 -3.94
CA GLY A 17 -0.80 2.31 -4.75
C GLY A 17 -0.33 1.01 -4.08
N PRO A 18 0.33 0.10 -4.81
CA PRO A 18 0.99 -1.07 -4.22
C PRO A 18 2.14 -0.68 -3.29
N VAL A 19 2.33 -1.48 -2.25
CA VAL A 19 3.48 -1.41 -1.33
C VAL A 19 4.43 -2.54 -1.68
N ASP A 20 5.70 -2.23 -1.93
CA ASP A 20 6.73 -3.24 -2.18
C ASP A 20 7.27 -3.86 -0.87
N ALA A 21 8.15 -4.85 -1.01
CA ALA A 21 8.72 -5.57 0.14
C ALA A 21 9.54 -4.69 1.08
N SER A 22 10.05 -3.55 0.58
CA SER A 22 10.82 -2.57 1.35
C SER A 22 9.91 -1.52 2.02
N GLY A 23 8.59 -1.62 1.84
CA GLY A 23 7.64 -0.66 2.38
C GLY A 23 7.46 0.59 1.52
N ILE A 24 7.97 0.64 0.29
CA ILE A 24 7.80 1.80 -0.59
C ILE A 24 6.46 1.70 -1.32
N VAL A 25 5.73 2.83 -1.34
CA VAL A 25 4.48 2.98 -2.08
C VAL A 25 4.80 3.57 -3.45
N ARG A 26 4.29 2.93 -4.49
CA ARG A 26 4.37 3.43 -5.87
C ARG A 26 2.98 3.68 -6.42
N ASP A 27 2.82 4.70 -7.24
CA ASP A 27 1.60 4.88 -8.03
C ASP A 27 1.51 3.86 -9.19
N ASP A 28 0.44 3.95 -9.98
CA ASP A 28 0.22 3.08 -11.14
C ASP A 28 1.25 3.30 -12.27
N SER A 29 1.97 4.44 -12.26
CA SER A 29 3.07 4.73 -13.19
C SER A 29 4.42 4.18 -12.69
N GLY A 30 4.45 3.59 -11.49
CA GLY A 30 5.66 3.06 -10.87
C GLY A 30 6.53 4.12 -10.18
N VAL A 31 6.04 5.36 -10.06
CA VAL A 31 6.72 6.46 -9.36
C VAL A 31 6.52 6.27 -7.87
N ARG A 32 7.59 6.48 -7.09
CA ARG A 32 7.49 6.43 -5.63
C ARG A 32 6.71 7.63 -5.13
N VAL A 33 5.66 7.40 -4.34
CA VAL A 33 4.79 8.46 -3.78
C VAL A 33 4.89 8.56 -2.26
N GLY A 34 5.40 7.52 -1.62
CA GLY A 34 5.57 7.50 -0.17
C GLY A 34 6.18 6.21 0.33
N GLU A 35 6.17 6.05 1.65
CA GLU A 35 6.66 4.87 2.34
C GLU A 35 5.78 4.51 3.54
N VAL A 36 5.83 3.24 3.92
CA VAL A 36 5.12 2.68 5.06
C VAL A 36 6.05 2.67 6.27
N LEU A 37 5.66 3.38 7.31
CA LEU A 37 6.32 3.38 8.60
C LEU A 37 6.07 2.05 9.35
N GLN A 38 6.85 1.82 10.41
CA GLN A 38 6.78 0.58 11.19
C GLN A 38 5.41 0.35 11.86
N ASP A 39 4.67 1.43 12.15
CA ASP A 39 3.31 1.41 12.69
C ASP A 39 2.22 1.18 11.63
N GLY A 40 2.59 1.06 10.35
CA GLY A 40 1.69 0.85 9.22
C GLY A 40 1.13 2.13 8.61
N VAL A 41 1.52 3.32 9.08
CA VAL A 41 1.14 4.61 8.48
C VAL A 41 1.92 4.82 7.18
N VAL A 42 1.24 5.38 6.17
CA VAL A 42 1.86 5.79 4.90
C VAL A 42 2.12 7.28 4.95
N VAL A 43 3.36 7.67 4.70
CA VAL A 43 3.80 9.08 4.63
C VAL A 43 4.40 9.41 3.27
N ASP A 44 4.30 10.68 2.86
CA ASP A 44 5.04 11.22 1.73
C ASP A 44 6.50 11.57 2.13
N PHE A 45 7.28 12.07 1.16
CA PHE A 45 8.69 12.43 1.38
C PHE A 45 8.91 13.70 2.22
N ALA A 46 7.86 14.48 2.47
CA ALA A 46 7.88 15.61 3.38
C ALA A 46 7.44 15.21 4.81
N GLY A 47 7.11 13.94 5.05
CA GLY A 47 6.59 13.44 6.32
C GLY A 47 5.08 13.67 6.51
N GLY A 48 4.38 14.13 5.47
CA GLY A 48 2.93 14.28 5.47
C GLY A 48 2.24 12.91 5.44
N ARG A 49 1.22 12.72 6.27
CA ARG A 49 0.46 11.47 6.29
C ARG A 49 -0.45 11.38 5.06
N LEU A 50 -0.32 10.30 4.30
CA LEU A 50 -1.16 9.97 3.15
C LEU A 50 -2.26 8.95 3.49
N GLY A 51 -1.98 8.02 4.41
CA GLY A 51 -2.92 6.96 4.75
C GLY A 51 -2.30 5.81 5.55
N ARG A 52 -2.71 4.57 5.24
CA ARG A 52 -2.24 3.34 5.89
C ARG A 52 -2.03 2.19 4.92
N ALA A 53 -1.12 1.30 5.27
CA ALA A 53 -0.92 0.04 4.54
C ALA A 53 -1.88 -1.04 5.03
N VAL A 54 -2.54 -1.71 4.09
CA VAL A 54 -3.43 -2.83 4.36
C VAL A 54 -3.01 -4.05 3.55
N THR A 55 -3.16 -5.24 4.13
CA THR A 55 -2.94 -6.50 3.43
C THR A 55 -4.28 -6.96 2.86
N VAL A 56 -4.36 -7.01 1.53
CA VAL A 56 -5.51 -7.55 0.81
C VAL A 56 -5.22 -9.00 0.49
N ARG A 57 -6.15 -9.88 0.87
CA ARG A 57 -6.12 -11.30 0.51
C ARG A 57 -7.05 -11.51 -0.67
N SER A 58 -6.51 -11.97 -1.79
CA SER A 58 -7.31 -12.45 -2.91
C SER A 58 -7.56 -13.94 -2.73
N PRO A 59 -8.82 -14.38 -2.51
CA PRO A 59 -9.12 -15.80 -2.49
C PRO A 59 -8.78 -16.39 -3.86
N ALA A 60 -8.17 -17.57 -3.88
CA ALA A 60 -7.91 -18.27 -5.14
C ALA A 60 -9.22 -18.44 -5.92
N PRO A 61 -9.22 -18.30 -7.26
CA PRO A 61 -10.42 -18.57 -8.04
C PRO A 61 -10.87 -20.01 -7.74
N SER A 62 -12.10 -20.15 -7.23
CA SER A 62 -12.73 -21.45 -7.02
C SER A 62 -12.84 -22.13 -8.38
N ARG A 63 -12.05 -23.19 -8.57
CA ARG A 63 -12.03 -24.05 -9.76
C ARG A 63 -13.27 -24.93 -9.80
#